data_AF-A0A356AM06-F1
#
_entry.id   AF-A0A356AM06-F1
#
_cell.length_a   1.000
_cell.length_b   1.000
_cell.length_c   1.000
_cell.angle_alpha   90.00
_cell.angle_beta   90.00
_cell.angle_gamma   90.00
#
_symmetry.space_group_name_H-M   'P 1'
#
loop_
_entity.id
_entity.type
_entity.pdbx_description
1 polymer ?
#
loop_
_entity_poly.entity_id
_entity_poly.type
_entity_poly.pdbx_seq_one_letter_code
_entity_poly.pdbx_strand_id
1 'polypeptide(L)'
;ADEMEDYRRGREKSKKTIQELTRSMEDISHFTGLELDLDEIRKCAYIKVRFGSLPKESYEKLDFYNENPYVIFFPSSHDETQYWGVYFAPIDQAAEVDRIFSSLYFKRVKLANYKGSPETALKQMEEERNAEGKRIQEADSRFSAQWKKERSRCCEIYSRLTERSVYFGIRRYAARYNDSFILTGWIPADSEEKFKTSLDPLQSVEYTFENAEDNLNHSPPVRLKNKKLFRPFEYFIDMYGLPSYDEVDPTPFVAITYILLFGIMFADLGQGLVVSLLGHWMWKKKKMKLGRILIPCGICSAVFGTVFGSFFGFEHALDPLYRG
;
A
#
# COMPACT_ATOMS: atom_id res chain seq x y z
N ALA A 1 -2.01 15.98 22.55
CA ALA A 1 -1.20 15.00 21.81
C ALA A 1 -1.33 13.65 22.49
N ASP A 2 -1.16 13.64 23.81
CA ASP A 2 -1.24 12.47 24.71
C ASP A 2 -2.50 11.62 24.52
N GLU A 3 -3.69 12.23 24.41
CA GLU A 3 -4.95 11.48 24.28
C GLU A 3 -5.02 10.64 22.99
N MET A 4 -4.50 11.15 21.87
CA MET A 4 -4.50 10.43 20.58
C MET A 4 -3.44 9.32 20.54
N GLU A 5 -2.34 9.53 21.24
CA GLU A 5 -1.30 8.52 21.40
C GLU A 5 -1.78 7.38 22.31
N ASP A 6 -2.52 7.70 23.38
CA ASP A 6 -3.19 6.72 24.23
C ASP A 6 -4.22 5.89 23.46
N TYR A 7 -5.07 6.51 22.62
CA TYR A 7 -5.99 5.76 21.76
C TYR A 7 -5.26 4.85 20.78
N ARG A 8 -4.18 5.32 20.18
CA ARG A 8 -3.36 4.51 19.26
C ARG A 8 -2.74 3.32 19.99
N ARG A 9 -2.17 3.55 21.17
CA ARG A 9 -1.54 2.51 22.00
C ARG A 9 -2.56 1.48 22.48
N GLY A 10 -3.73 1.94 22.92
CA GLY A 10 -4.85 1.07 23.29
C GLY A 10 -5.30 0.19 22.11
N ARG A 11 -5.44 0.79 20.93
CA ARG A 11 -5.80 0.06 19.69
C ARG A 11 -4.75 -0.98 19.30
N GLU A 12 -3.47 -0.63 19.36
CA GLU A 12 -2.38 -1.57 19.07
C GLU A 12 -2.36 -2.74 20.07
N LYS A 13 -2.60 -2.45 21.36
CA LYS A 13 -2.74 -3.47 22.40
C LYS A 13 -3.91 -4.42 22.11
N SER A 14 -5.12 -3.89 21.86
CA SER A 14 -6.29 -4.70 21.52
C SER A 14 -6.09 -5.55 20.27
N LYS A 15 -5.42 -5.02 19.23
CA LYS A 15 -5.07 -5.82 18.03
C LYS A 15 -4.16 -6.99 18.36
N LYS A 16 -3.14 -6.77 19.20
CA LYS A 16 -2.24 -7.84 19.65
C LYS A 16 -3.00 -8.88 20.45
N THR A 17 -3.88 -8.47 21.37
CA THR A 17 -4.73 -9.38 22.13
C THR A 17 -5.63 -10.21 21.22
N ILE A 18 -6.26 -9.62 20.20
CA ILE A 18 -7.09 -10.36 19.23
C ILE A 18 -6.27 -11.39 18.46
N GLN A 19 -5.03 -11.07 18.07
CA GLN A 19 -4.14 -12.03 17.40
C GLN A 19 -3.77 -13.20 18.33
N GLU A 20 -3.42 -12.90 19.57
CA GLU A 20 -3.12 -13.91 20.59
C GLU A 20 -4.33 -14.80 20.90
N LEU A 21 -5.52 -14.21 21.03
CA LEU A 21 -6.78 -14.93 21.24
C LEU A 21 -7.13 -15.81 20.04
N THR A 22 -7.05 -15.29 18.81
CA THR A 22 -7.34 -16.07 17.59
C THR A 22 -6.44 -17.30 17.50
N ARG A 23 -5.14 -17.15 17.72
CA ARG A 23 -4.20 -18.28 17.73
C ARG A 23 -4.51 -19.27 18.85
N SER A 24 -4.87 -18.78 20.03
CA SER A 24 -5.23 -19.65 21.16
C SER A 24 -6.54 -20.41 20.89
N MET A 25 -7.50 -19.79 20.20
CA MET A 25 -8.74 -20.43 19.78
C MET A 25 -8.49 -21.54 18.76
N GLU A 26 -7.62 -21.31 17.78
CA GLU A 26 -7.18 -22.34 16.84
C GLU A 26 -6.55 -23.53 17.59
N ASP A 27 -5.59 -23.26 18.47
CA ASP A 27 -4.95 -24.30 19.29
C ASP A 27 -5.99 -25.08 20.14
N ILE A 28 -7.00 -24.41 20.72
CA ILE A 28 -8.05 -25.07 21.52
C ILE A 28 -9.02 -25.89 20.67
N SER A 29 -9.31 -25.44 19.45
CA SER A 29 -10.26 -26.10 18.55
C SER A 29 -9.88 -27.56 18.25
N HIS A 30 -8.60 -27.90 18.29
CA HIS A 30 -8.10 -29.26 18.13
C HIS A 30 -8.43 -30.21 19.29
N PHE A 31 -8.86 -29.67 20.43
CA PHE A 31 -9.24 -30.42 21.63
C PHE A 31 -10.76 -30.48 21.85
N THR A 32 -11.57 -29.94 20.93
CA THR A 32 -13.03 -30.05 21.02
C THR A 32 -13.51 -31.47 20.78
N GLY A 33 -14.53 -31.91 21.52
CA GLY A 33 -15.02 -33.28 21.48
C GLY A 33 -14.30 -34.24 22.44
N LEU A 34 -13.24 -33.78 23.10
CA LEU A 34 -12.75 -34.43 24.31
C LEU A 34 -13.70 -34.08 25.46
N GLU A 35 -14.40 -35.07 26.03
CA GLU A 35 -15.24 -34.92 27.23
C GLU A 35 -14.37 -34.68 28.48
N LEU A 36 -13.55 -33.64 28.47
CA LEU A 36 -12.58 -33.30 29.51
C LEU A 36 -12.95 -31.97 30.16
N ASP A 37 -13.10 -31.98 31.48
CA ASP A 37 -13.21 -30.75 32.26
C ASP A 37 -11.81 -30.24 32.63
N LEU A 38 -11.46 -29.05 32.13
CA LEU A 38 -10.15 -28.44 32.40
C LEU A 38 -9.95 -28.11 33.88
N ASP A 39 -11.02 -27.88 34.64
CA ASP A 39 -10.95 -27.59 36.07
C ASP A 39 -10.73 -28.85 36.90
N GLU A 40 -11.31 -29.98 36.50
CA GLU A 40 -11.02 -31.28 37.14
C GLU A 40 -9.58 -31.71 36.88
N ILE A 41 -9.11 -31.56 35.64
CA ILE A 41 -7.73 -31.85 35.24
C ILE A 41 -6.72 -31.03 36.05
N ARG A 42 -7.03 -29.77 36.39
CA ARG A 42 -6.17 -28.93 37.24
C ARG A 42 -6.15 -29.38 38.69
N LYS A 43 -7.26 -29.95 39.18
CA LYS A 43 -7.39 -30.42 40.56
C LYS A 43 -6.78 -31.81 40.78
N CYS A 44 -6.37 -32.51 39.73
CA CYS A 44 -5.69 -33.79 39.85
C CYS A 44 -4.41 -33.66 40.70
N ALA A 45 -4.42 -34.30 41.87
CA ALA A 45 -3.35 -34.21 42.85
C ALA A 45 -2.13 -35.11 42.55
N TYR A 46 -2.25 -36.06 41.61
CA TYR A 46 -1.25 -37.10 41.36
C TYR A 46 -0.78 -37.16 39.90
N ILE A 47 -1.51 -36.51 38.97
CA ILE A 47 -1.25 -36.58 37.53
C ILE A 47 -1.17 -35.16 36.98
N LYS A 48 -0.16 -34.92 36.14
CA LYS A 48 -0.03 -33.72 35.33
C LYS A 48 -0.48 -34.01 33.91
N VAL A 49 -1.34 -33.14 33.40
CA VAL A 49 -1.86 -33.22 32.03
C VAL A 49 -1.18 -32.19 31.15
N ARG A 50 -0.91 -32.56 29.90
CA ARG A 50 -0.19 -31.74 28.92
C ARG A 50 -0.91 -31.79 27.58
N PHE A 51 -1.50 -30.66 27.20
CA PHE A 51 -2.11 -30.45 25.91
C PHE A 51 -1.08 -29.90 24.92
N GLY A 52 -1.14 -30.35 23.68
CA GLY A 52 -0.25 -29.85 22.64
C GLY A 52 -0.29 -30.63 21.35
N SER A 53 0.70 -30.39 20.50
CA SER A 53 0.86 -31.07 19.23
C SER A 53 2.21 -31.78 19.13
N LEU A 54 2.21 -32.85 18.34
CA LEU A 54 3.36 -33.67 18.03
C LEU A 54 3.47 -33.83 16.50
N PRO A 55 4.65 -33.63 15.91
CA PRO A 55 4.84 -33.91 14.47
C PRO A 55 4.51 -35.37 14.12
N LYS A 56 3.97 -35.64 12.93
CA LYS A 56 3.64 -37.02 12.51
C LYS A 56 4.83 -37.96 12.57
N GLU A 57 5.99 -37.51 12.10
CA GLU A 57 7.26 -38.26 12.17
C GLU A 57 7.70 -38.57 13.61
N SER A 58 7.38 -37.69 14.56
CA SER A 58 7.68 -37.90 15.98
C SER A 58 6.67 -38.83 16.65
N TYR A 59 5.42 -38.83 16.18
CA TYR A 59 4.37 -39.72 16.67
C TYR A 59 4.68 -41.19 16.35
N GLU A 60 5.16 -41.48 15.14
CA GLU A 60 5.62 -42.83 14.76
C GLU A 60 6.78 -43.33 15.63
N LYS A 61 7.59 -42.42 16.18
CA LYS A 61 8.71 -42.76 17.08
C LYS A 61 8.26 -43.07 18.51
N LEU A 62 7.00 -42.88 18.86
CA LEU A 62 6.50 -43.25 20.19
C LEU A 62 6.59 -44.77 20.42
N ASP A 63 6.55 -45.58 19.36
CA ASP A 63 6.67 -47.04 19.46
C ASP A 63 7.99 -47.49 20.08
N PHE A 64 9.06 -46.71 19.94
CA PHE A 64 10.36 -46.99 20.58
C PHE A 64 10.34 -46.80 22.10
N TYR A 65 9.31 -46.16 22.65
CA TYR A 65 9.15 -45.89 24.07
C TYR A 65 8.03 -46.73 24.71
N ASN A 66 7.49 -47.73 24.00
CA ASN A 66 6.41 -48.61 24.48
C ASN A 66 6.78 -49.38 25.77
N GLU A 67 8.06 -49.53 26.10
CA GLU A 67 8.51 -50.13 27.36
C GLU A 67 8.23 -49.24 28.59
N ASN A 68 8.07 -47.92 28.39
CA ASN A 68 7.73 -46.99 29.46
C ASN A 68 6.20 -46.78 29.53
N PRO A 69 5.51 -47.27 30.58
CA PRO A 69 4.05 -47.21 30.67
C PRO A 69 3.50 -45.78 30.84
N TYR A 70 4.37 -44.79 31.09
CA TYR A 70 3.98 -43.39 31.29
C TYR A 70 4.16 -42.51 30.04
N VAL A 71 4.70 -43.07 28.94
CA VAL A 71 4.89 -42.35 27.67
C VAL A 71 3.76 -42.74 26.71
N ILE A 72 2.57 -42.22 26.99
CA ILE A 72 1.38 -42.46 26.16
C ILE A 72 0.80 -41.13 25.70
N PHE A 73 0.64 -40.97 24.39
CA PHE A 73 0.01 -39.82 23.77
C PHE A 73 -1.39 -40.20 23.26
N PHE A 74 -2.39 -39.43 23.65
CA PHE A 74 -3.78 -39.61 23.24
C PHE A 74 -4.11 -38.58 22.16
N PRO A 75 -4.13 -38.97 20.86
CA PRO A 75 -4.48 -38.06 19.78
C PRO A 75 -5.99 -37.71 19.83
N SER A 76 -6.29 -36.45 19.57
CA SER A 76 -7.63 -35.86 19.49
C SER A 76 -7.99 -35.52 18.04
N SER A 77 -7.15 -34.71 17.40
CA SER A 77 -7.29 -34.34 15.98
C SER A 77 -5.95 -34.41 15.27
N HIS A 78 -5.95 -34.29 13.96
CA HIS A 78 -4.74 -34.27 13.16
C HIS A 78 -4.86 -33.26 12.02
N ASP A 79 -3.75 -32.60 11.73
CA ASP A 79 -3.58 -31.75 10.56
C ASP A 79 -2.76 -32.49 9.49
N GLU A 80 -2.39 -31.80 8.42
CA GLU A 80 -1.49 -32.36 7.40
C GLU A 80 -0.13 -32.77 8.00
N THR A 81 0.38 -32.01 8.97
CA THR A 81 1.76 -32.16 9.49
C THR A 81 1.87 -32.59 10.95
N GLN A 82 0.82 -32.46 11.75
CA GLN A 82 0.87 -32.67 13.21
C GLN A 82 -0.33 -33.46 13.74
N TYR A 83 -0.12 -34.22 14.80
CA TYR A 83 -1.16 -34.78 15.66
C TYR A 83 -1.34 -33.89 16.88
N TRP A 84 -2.58 -33.54 17.19
CA TRP A 84 -2.95 -32.78 18.38
C TRP A 84 -3.54 -33.73 19.40
N GLY A 85 -3.20 -33.55 20.67
CA GLY A 85 -3.62 -34.47 21.70
C GLY A 85 -3.08 -34.14 23.08
N VAL A 86 -3.23 -35.11 23.97
CA VAL A 86 -2.90 -34.97 25.38
C VAL A 86 -2.04 -36.13 25.84
N TYR A 87 -1.08 -35.87 26.72
CA TYR A 87 -0.45 -36.93 27.50
C TYR A 87 -0.58 -36.65 29.00
N PHE A 88 -0.51 -37.73 29.76
CA PHE A 88 -0.65 -37.76 31.20
C PHE A 88 0.65 -38.27 31.80
N ALA A 89 1.16 -37.59 32.82
CA ALA A 89 2.36 -38.02 33.53
C ALA A 89 2.12 -37.98 35.05
N PRO A 90 2.44 -39.05 35.80
CA PRO A 90 2.49 -38.99 37.26
C PRO A 90 3.40 -37.86 37.75
N ILE A 91 3.06 -37.22 38.88
CA ILE A 91 3.81 -36.04 39.36
C ILE A 91 5.29 -36.33 39.63
N ASP A 92 5.59 -37.51 40.15
CA ASP A 92 6.93 -38.00 40.43
C ASP A 92 7.76 -38.23 39.16
N GLN A 93 7.12 -38.65 38.06
CA GLN A 93 7.80 -38.90 36.77
C GLN A 93 7.62 -37.79 35.73
N ALA A 94 6.85 -36.74 36.04
CA ALA A 94 6.51 -35.68 35.10
C ALA A 94 7.74 -35.01 34.47
N ALA A 95 8.82 -34.84 35.21
CA ALA A 95 10.05 -34.24 34.69
C ALA A 95 10.71 -35.11 33.62
N GLU A 96 10.65 -36.43 33.76
CA GLU A 96 11.22 -37.36 32.79
C GLU A 96 10.36 -37.46 31.54
N VAL A 97 9.05 -37.64 31.74
CA VAL A 97 8.08 -37.70 30.63
C VAL A 97 8.07 -36.38 29.84
N ASP A 98 8.07 -35.22 30.52
CA ASP A 98 8.16 -33.90 29.86
C ASP A 98 9.46 -33.77 29.03
N ARG A 99 10.60 -34.37 29.45
CA ARG A 99 11.85 -34.38 28.67
C ARG A 99 11.74 -35.24 27.41
N ILE A 100 11.13 -36.42 27.50
CA ILE A 100 10.93 -37.32 26.35
C ILE A 100 10.03 -36.65 25.31
N PHE A 101 8.89 -36.09 25.73
CA PHE A 101 8.02 -35.36 24.80
C PHE A 101 8.72 -34.12 24.22
N SER A 102 9.55 -33.43 25.00
CA SER A 102 10.35 -32.31 24.48
C SER A 102 11.35 -32.74 23.40
N SER A 103 12.00 -33.90 23.54
CA SER A 103 12.93 -34.43 22.52
C SER A 103 12.20 -34.89 21.25
N LEU A 104 10.93 -35.29 21.38
CA LEU A 104 10.03 -35.57 20.26
C LEU A 104 9.41 -34.31 19.64
N TYR A 105 9.89 -33.11 19.99
CA TYR A 105 9.39 -31.82 19.48
C TYR A 105 7.93 -31.54 19.84
N PHE A 106 7.46 -32.01 20.99
CA PHE A 106 6.13 -31.70 21.48
C PHE A 106 5.95 -30.19 21.74
N LYS A 107 4.98 -29.59 21.06
CA LYS A 107 4.63 -28.17 21.23
C LYS A 107 3.48 -28.05 22.21
N ARG A 108 3.79 -27.58 23.41
CA ARG A 108 2.80 -27.44 24.49
C ARG A 108 1.84 -26.26 24.25
N VAL A 109 0.56 -26.51 24.40
CA VAL A 109 -0.51 -25.50 24.47
C VAL A 109 -0.86 -25.25 25.94
N LYS A 110 -0.91 -23.97 26.34
CA LYS A 110 -1.25 -23.57 27.71
C LYS A 110 -2.73 -23.20 27.80
N LEU A 111 -3.53 -24.10 28.36
CA LEU A 111 -4.96 -23.90 28.59
C LEU A 111 -5.28 -23.28 29.97
N ALA A 112 -4.31 -22.68 30.65
CA ALA A 112 -4.38 -22.41 32.10
C ALA A 112 -5.39 -21.34 32.54
N ASN A 113 -5.94 -20.54 31.61
CA ASN A 113 -6.72 -19.36 31.97
C ASN A 113 -8.25 -19.52 31.84
N TYR A 114 -8.74 -20.62 31.27
CA TYR A 114 -10.16 -20.80 30.94
C TYR A 114 -10.82 -21.90 31.76
N LYS A 115 -12.13 -21.81 32.03
CA LYS A 115 -12.85 -22.75 32.91
C LYS A 115 -13.77 -23.69 32.13
N GLY A 116 -14.04 -24.87 32.70
CA GLY A 116 -14.92 -25.88 32.11
C GLY A 116 -14.33 -26.63 30.93
N SER A 117 -15.16 -27.00 29.96
CA SER A 117 -14.75 -27.77 28.77
C SER A 117 -14.02 -26.92 27.72
N PRO A 118 -13.28 -27.54 26.78
CA PRO A 118 -12.70 -26.83 25.63
C PRO A 118 -13.71 -25.97 24.85
N GLU A 119 -14.95 -26.44 24.69
CA GLU A 119 -16.03 -25.68 24.03
C GLU A 119 -16.43 -24.44 24.83
N THR A 120 -16.49 -24.56 26.16
CA THR A 120 -16.80 -23.44 27.05
C THR A 120 -15.66 -22.41 27.02
N ALA A 121 -14.41 -22.87 26.99
CA ALA A 121 -13.23 -22.01 26.85
C ALA A 121 -13.21 -21.27 25.50
N LEU A 122 -13.55 -21.93 24.40
CA LEU A 122 -13.67 -21.29 23.08
C LEU A 122 -14.72 -20.19 23.08
N LYS A 123 -15.87 -20.43 23.72
CA LYS A 123 -16.92 -19.41 23.84
C LYS A 123 -16.46 -18.20 24.64
N GLN A 124 -15.75 -18.40 25.76
CA GLN A 124 -15.16 -17.31 26.55
C GLN A 124 -14.14 -16.51 25.73
N MET A 125 -13.24 -17.18 25.01
CA MET A 125 -12.28 -16.52 24.13
C MET A 125 -12.95 -15.73 23.01
N GLU A 126 -14.02 -16.27 22.43
CA GLU A 126 -14.78 -15.59 21.38
C GLU A 126 -15.47 -14.33 21.90
N GLU A 127 -16.07 -14.39 23.10
CA GLU A 127 -16.65 -13.24 23.78
C GLU A 127 -15.59 -12.16 24.06
N GLU A 128 -14.41 -12.55 24.57
CA GLU A 128 -13.28 -11.64 24.80
C GLU A 128 -12.77 -11.00 23.49
N ARG A 129 -12.58 -11.81 22.43
CA ARG A 129 -12.15 -11.34 21.11
C ARG A 129 -13.15 -10.33 20.54
N ASN A 130 -14.44 -10.62 20.67
CA ASN A 130 -15.51 -9.73 20.20
C ASN A 130 -15.55 -8.42 21.02
N ALA A 131 -15.29 -8.47 22.33
CA ALA A 131 -15.18 -7.29 23.18
C ALA A 131 -13.98 -6.40 22.79
N GLU A 132 -12.81 -7.00 22.53
CA GLU A 132 -11.65 -6.26 22.01
C GLU A 132 -11.91 -5.68 20.62
N GLY A 133 -12.64 -6.40 19.76
CA GLY A 133 -13.09 -5.89 18.46
C GLY A 133 -13.96 -4.63 18.59
N LYS A 134 -14.89 -4.62 19.54
CA LYS A 134 -15.72 -3.43 19.84
C LYS A 134 -14.86 -2.26 20.34
N ARG A 135 -13.88 -2.50 21.22
CA ARG A 135 -12.95 -1.46 21.69
C ARG A 135 -12.18 -0.80 20.54
N ILE A 136 -11.73 -1.58 19.57
CA ILE A 136 -11.06 -1.04 18.36
C ILE A 136 -12.03 -0.18 17.55
N GLN A 137 -13.26 -0.65 17.32
CA GLN A 137 -14.26 0.11 16.58
C GLN A 137 -14.58 1.44 17.27
N GLU A 138 -14.76 1.44 18.59
CA GLU A 138 -14.99 2.65 19.38
C GLU A 138 -13.81 3.62 19.27
N ALA A 139 -12.57 3.13 19.39
CA ALA A 139 -11.36 3.94 19.23
C ALA A 139 -11.26 4.54 17.81
N ASP A 140 -11.55 3.76 16.77
CA ASP A 140 -11.53 4.21 15.38
C ASP A 140 -12.63 5.24 15.09
N SER A 141 -13.82 5.09 15.69
CA SER A 141 -14.89 6.08 15.62
C SER A 141 -14.50 7.39 16.30
N ARG A 142 -13.91 7.34 17.50
CA ARG A 142 -13.41 8.53 18.22
C ARG A 142 -12.30 9.24 17.44
N PHE A 143 -11.33 8.50 16.93
CA PHE A 143 -10.26 9.03 16.09
C PHE A 143 -10.82 9.74 14.85
N SER A 144 -11.78 9.09 14.17
CA SER A 144 -12.42 9.66 12.97
C SER A 144 -13.21 10.93 13.27
N ALA A 145 -13.91 10.99 14.41
CA ALA A 145 -14.63 12.19 14.85
C ALA A 145 -13.66 13.35 15.14
N GLN A 146 -12.59 13.08 15.89
CA GLN A 146 -11.57 14.08 16.21
C GLN A 146 -10.84 14.55 14.94
N TRP A 147 -10.49 13.63 14.04
CA TRP A 147 -9.89 13.98 12.76
C TRP A 147 -10.81 14.89 11.93
N LYS A 148 -12.10 14.59 11.82
CA LYS A 148 -13.04 15.46 11.09
C LYS A 148 -13.07 16.89 11.63
N LYS A 149 -12.99 17.05 12.96
CA LYS A 149 -12.97 18.35 13.62
C LYS A 149 -11.67 19.11 13.36
N GLU A 150 -10.52 18.46 13.52
CA GLU A 150 -9.22 19.13 13.48
C GLU A 150 -8.56 19.15 12.08
N ARG A 151 -9.09 18.41 11.11
CA ARG A 151 -8.49 18.23 9.76
C ARG A 151 -8.10 19.55 9.10
N SER A 152 -9.00 20.54 9.10
CA SER A 152 -8.72 21.83 8.45
C SER A 152 -7.49 22.51 9.06
N ARG A 153 -7.45 22.56 10.39
CA ARG A 153 -6.35 23.17 11.15
C ARG A 153 -5.05 22.41 10.96
N CYS A 154 -5.07 21.08 11.00
CA CYS A 154 -3.90 20.25 10.72
C CYS A 154 -3.37 20.49 9.30
N CYS A 155 -4.24 20.57 8.30
CA CYS A 155 -3.85 20.87 6.92
C CYS A 155 -3.22 22.27 6.80
N GLU A 156 -3.79 23.29 7.45
CA GLU A 156 -3.24 24.64 7.44
C GLU A 156 -1.85 24.70 8.08
N ILE A 157 -1.70 24.10 9.27
CA ILE A 157 -0.41 24.00 9.97
C ILE A 157 0.60 23.24 9.09
N TYR A 158 0.19 22.11 8.52
CA TYR A 158 1.05 21.31 7.65
C TYR A 158 1.50 22.09 6.43
N SER A 159 0.60 22.80 5.75
CA SER A 159 0.93 23.65 4.61
C SER A 159 1.94 24.73 4.99
N ARG A 160 1.72 25.41 6.12
CA ARG A 160 2.62 26.48 6.60
C ARG A 160 3.99 25.95 7.01
N LEU A 161 4.05 24.79 7.65
CA LEU A 161 5.31 24.14 8.01
C LEU A 161 6.06 23.63 6.78
N THR A 162 5.34 23.08 5.81
CA THR A 162 5.91 22.62 4.53
C THR A 162 6.53 23.80 3.78
N GLU A 163 5.82 24.91 3.66
CA GLU A 163 6.32 26.15 3.06
C GLU A 163 7.59 26.64 3.77
N ARG A 164 7.57 26.72 5.10
CA ARG A 164 8.76 27.12 5.88
C ARG A 164 9.93 26.15 5.72
N SER A 165 9.66 24.86 5.65
CA SER A 165 10.68 23.83 5.41
C SER A 165 11.33 24.02 4.03
N VAL A 166 10.54 24.34 3.01
CA VAL A 166 11.06 24.68 1.68
C VAL A 166 11.94 25.92 1.75
N TYR A 167 11.50 27.01 2.39
CA TYR A 167 12.31 28.23 2.55
C TYR A 167 13.60 27.98 3.33
N PHE A 168 13.54 27.14 4.35
CA PHE A 168 14.72 26.73 5.11
C PHE A 168 15.70 25.93 4.22
N GLY A 169 15.17 25.04 3.38
CA GLY A 169 15.97 24.24 2.44
C GLY A 169 16.67 25.07 1.36
N ILE A 170 16.07 26.17 0.89
CA ILE A 170 16.67 27.06 -0.12
C ILE A 170 18.03 27.61 0.34
N ARG A 171 18.20 27.84 1.65
CA ARG A 171 19.46 28.35 2.23
C ARG A 171 20.67 27.48 1.90
N ARG A 172 20.49 26.18 1.67
CA ARG A 172 21.57 25.26 1.27
C ARG A 172 22.20 25.65 -0.07
N TYR A 173 21.44 26.34 -0.93
CA TYR A 173 21.90 26.80 -2.23
C TYR A 173 22.40 28.24 -2.22
N ALA A 174 22.31 28.93 -1.07
CA ALA A 174 22.82 30.29 -0.92
C ALA A 174 24.31 30.28 -0.59
N ALA A 175 25.11 31.03 -1.35
CA ALA A 175 26.46 31.37 -0.95
C ALA A 175 26.42 32.52 0.06
N ARG A 176 27.21 32.45 1.12
CA ARG A 176 27.34 33.54 2.10
C ARG A 176 28.60 34.34 1.81
N TYR A 177 28.46 35.65 1.69
CA TYR A 177 29.58 36.59 1.60
C TYR A 177 29.39 37.69 2.65
N ASN A 178 30.22 37.68 3.70
CA ASN A 178 30.08 38.53 4.88
C ASN A 178 28.67 38.40 5.51
N ASP A 179 27.91 39.50 5.52
CA ASP A 179 26.54 39.59 6.03
C ASP A 179 25.47 39.49 4.91
N SER A 180 25.90 39.21 3.68
CA SER A 180 25.02 39.06 2.51
C SER A 180 24.91 37.59 2.08
N PHE A 181 23.76 37.25 1.49
CA PHE A 181 23.51 35.96 0.84
C PHE A 181 23.36 36.17 -0.65
N ILE A 182 24.04 35.33 -1.44
CA ILE A 182 23.98 35.32 -2.90
C ILE A 182 23.25 34.05 -3.32
N LEU A 183 22.19 34.22 -4.12
CA LEU A 183 21.41 33.15 -4.72
C LEU A 183 21.46 33.30 -6.23
N THR A 184 21.89 32.25 -6.92
CA THR A 184 21.91 32.19 -8.38
C THR A 184 20.97 31.10 -8.86
N GLY A 185 20.28 31.36 -9.96
CA GLY A 185 19.29 30.43 -10.50
C GLY A 185 18.76 30.87 -11.85
N TRP A 186 18.10 29.92 -12.51
CA TRP A 186 17.57 30.12 -13.85
C TRP A 186 16.12 30.57 -13.80
N ILE A 187 15.79 31.61 -14.57
CA ILE A 187 14.41 32.02 -14.80
C ILE A 187 14.10 31.99 -16.31
N PRO A 188 12.85 31.73 -16.70
CA PRO A 188 12.43 31.94 -18.08
C PRO A 188 12.53 33.42 -18.46
N ALA A 189 13.07 33.72 -19.64
CA ALA A 189 13.18 35.09 -20.17
C ALA A 189 11.82 35.82 -20.20
N ASP A 190 10.72 35.10 -20.48
CA ASP A 190 9.36 35.66 -20.49
C ASP A 190 8.81 36.01 -19.10
N SER A 191 9.56 35.72 -18.04
CA SER A 191 9.19 35.99 -16.64
C SER A 191 10.06 37.09 -16.01
N GLU A 192 11.06 37.61 -16.71
CA GLU A 192 12.01 38.61 -16.17
C GLU A 192 11.30 39.87 -15.64
N GLU A 193 10.42 40.48 -16.43
CA GLU A 193 9.62 41.66 -16.05
C GLU A 193 8.81 41.43 -14.76
N LYS A 194 8.25 40.23 -14.59
CA LYS A 194 7.47 39.87 -13.40
C LYS A 194 8.36 39.71 -12.17
N PHE A 195 9.57 39.19 -12.36
CA PHE A 195 10.57 39.09 -11.31
C PHE A 195 11.05 40.47 -10.87
N LYS A 196 11.39 41.38 -11.81
CA LYS A 196 11.74 42.78 -11.52
C LYS A 196 10.68 43.45 -10.64
N THR A 197 9.43 43.45 -11.11
CA THR A 197 8.29 44.05 -10.39
C THR A 197 8.09 43.48 -8.98
N SER A 198 8.43 42.19 -8.77
CA SER A 198 8.28 41.54 -7.46
C SER A 198 9.45 41.82 -6.51
N LEU A 199 10.64 42.13 -7.05
CA LEU A 199 11.87 42.38 -6.30
C LEU A 199 12.11 43.87 -6.04
N ASP A 200 11.68 44.76 -6.93
CA ASP A 200 11.83 46.22 -6.80
C ASP A 200 11.35 46.79 -5.43
N PRO A 201 10.25 46.29 -4.82
CA PRO A 201 9.83 46.77 -3.50
C PRO A 201 10.77 46.38 -2.35
N LEU A 202 11.69 45.43 -2.57
CA LEU A 202 12.56 44.87 -1.54
C LEU A 202 13.89 45.65 -1.50
N GLN A 203 13.96 46.66 -0.63
CA GLN A 203 15.15 47.51 -0.48
C GLN A 203 16.44 46.78 -0.05
N SER A 204 16.33 45.55 0.46
CA SER A 204 17.45 44.74 0.93
C SER A 204 17.96 43.73 -0.10
N VAL A 205 17.42 43.74 -1.33
CA VAL A 205 17.74 42.77 -2.37
C VAL A 205 18.30 43.51 -3.58
N GLU A 206 19.51 43.15 -3.97
CA GLU A 206 20.11 43.53 -5.25
C GLU A 206 20.08 42.32 -6.18
N TYR A 207 19.77 42.54 -7.46
CA TYR A 207 19.68 41.49 -8.45
C TYR A 207 20.26 41.93 -9.80
N THR A 208 20.81 40.96 -10.53
CA THR A 208 21.32 41.14 -11.89
C THR A 208 20.81 39.98 -12.74
N PHE A 209 20.47 40.26 -14.00
CA PHE A 209 20.13 39.23 -14.98
C PHE A 209 21.26 39.11 -16.00
N GLU A 210 21.64 37.89 -16.29
CA GLU A 210 22.63 37.53 -17.32
C GLU A 210 21.96 36.62 -18.33
N ASN A 211 22.26 36.77 -19.63
CA ASN A 211 21.69 35.86 -20.63
C ASN A 211 22.33 34.47 -20.48
N ALA A 212 21.53 33.44 -20.75
CA ALA A 212 22.01 32.06 -20.70
C ALA A 212 23.16 31.79 -21.69
N GLU A 213 23.15 32.49 -22.83
CA GLU A 213 24.16 32.40 -23.89
C GLU A 213 25.54 32.92 -23.45
N ASP A 214 25.57 33.85 -22.49
CA ASP A 214 26.80 34.47 -21.98
C ASP A 214 27.49 33.60 -20.90
N ASN A 215 26.81 32.59 -20.37
CA ASN A 215 27.28 31.70 -19.30
C ASN A 215 27.54 30.26 -19.79
N LEU A 216 28.66 30.06 -20.49
CA LEU A 216 29.05 28.77 -21.09
C LEU A 216 29.40 27.65 -20.08
N ASN A 217 29.60 27.98 -18.79
CA ASN A 217 30.04 27.03 -17.77
C ASN A 217 28.88 26.17 -17.20
N HIS A 218 27.62 26.57 -17.39
CA HIS A 218 26.46 25.88 -16.85
C HIS A 218 25.35 25.79 -17.89
N SER A 219 24.94 24.57 -18.23
CA SER A 219 23.81 24.37 -19.15
C SER A 219 22.49 24.82 -18.50
N PRO A 220 21.72 25.71 -19.14
CA PRO A 220 20.42 26.12 -18.64
C PRO A 220 19.42 24.96 -18.62
N PRO A 221 18.46 24.94 -17.67
CA PRO A 221 17.43 23.92 -17.62
C PRO A 221 16.47 24.07 -18.81
N VAL A 222 16.04 22.93 -19.36
CA VAL A 222 15.17 22.89 -20.53
C VAL A 222 13.70 22.98 -20.11
N ARG A 223 12.97 23.94 -20.70
CA ARG A 223 11.53 24.14 -20.49
C ARG A 223 10.77 23.98 -21.82
N LEU A 224 10.02 22.89 -21.96
CA LEU A 224 9.18 22.65 -23.12
C LEU A 224 7.98 23.63 -23.13
N LYS A 225 7.74 24.28 -24.27
CA LYS A 225 6.64 25.25 -24.45
C LYS A 225 5.70 24.79 -25.57
N ASN A 226 4.99 23.69 -25.35
CA ASN A 226 4.03 23.18 -26.33
C ASN A 226 2.62 23.80 -26.20
N LYS A 227 1.91 23.88 -27.33
CA LYS A 227 0.48 24.23 -27.37
C LYS A 227 -0.34 23.16 -26.65
N LYS A 228 -1.53 23.54 -26.15
CA LYS A 228 -2.40 22.64 -25.35
C LYS A 228 -2.67 21.28 -26.01
N LEU A 229 -2.71 21.23 -27.34
CA LEU A 229 -2.91 20.01 -28.13
C LEU A 229 -1.70 19.06 -28.11
N PHE A 230 -0.47 19.60 -28.08
CA PHE A 230 0.77 18.83 -28.15
C PHE A 230 1.37 18.52 -26.77
N ARG A 231 1.01 19.30 -25.73
CA ARG A 231 1.46 19.07 -24.33
C ARG A 231 1.34 17.63 -23.82
N PRO A 232 0.28 16.87 -24.12
CA PRO A 232 0.19 15.47 -23.66
C PRO A 232 1.36 14.61 -24.15
N PHE A 233 1.93 14.92 -25.31
CA PHE A 233 3.01 14.16 -25.93
C PHE A 233 4.39 14.50 -25.37
N GLU A 234 4.53 15.57 -24.58
CA GLU A 234 5.74 15.84 -23.79
C GLU A 234 6.08 14.66 -22.86
N TYR A 235 5.07 13.89 -22.44
CA TYR A 235 5.26 12.68 -21.65
C TYR A 235 6.12 11.63 -22.35
N PHE A 236 5.98 11.47 -23.67
CA PHE A 236 6.83 10.54 -24.41
C PHE A 236 8.26 11.06 -24.47
N ILE A 237 8.45 12.35 -24.74
CA ILE A 237 9.79 12.96 -24.76
C ILE A 237 10.48 12.84 -23.39
N ASP A 238 9.77 13.12 -22.31
CA ASP A 238 10.27 12.96 -20.93
C ASP A 238 10.72 11.51 -20.63
N MET A 239 10.07 10.51 -21.23
CA MET A 239 10.44 9.10 -21.11
C MET A 239 11.72 8.73 -21.87
N TYR A 240 11.98 9.37 -23.01
CA TYR A 240 13.15 9.07 -23.85
C TYR A 240 14.36 9.97 -23.55
N GLY A 241 14.14 11.13 -22.93
CA GLY A 241 15.14 12.13 -22.61
C GLY A 241 14.73 13.51 -23.12
N LEU A 242 14.95 14.53 -22.29
CA LEU A 242 14.71 15.92 -22.71
C LEU A 242 15.74 16.33 -23.78
N PRO A 243 15.32 17.07 -24.82
CA PRO A 243 16.25 17.60 -25.81
C PRO A 243 17.25 18.55 -25.15
N SER A 244 18.41 18.75 -25.77
CA SER A 244 19.35 19.79 -25.35
C SER A 244 18.72 21.18 -25.47
N TYR A 245 19.23 22.16 -24.74
CA TYR A 245 18.67 23.53 -24.74
C TYR A 245 18.58 24.16 -26.14
N ASP A 246 19.54 23.87 -27.02
CA ASP A 246 19.62 24.40 -28.38
C ASP A 246 18.97 23.49 -29.45
N GLU A 247 18.31 22.40 -29.03
CA GLU A 247 17.69 21.45 -29.96
C GLU A 247 16.22 21.80 -30.23
N VAL A 248 15.78 21.51 -31.46
CA VAL A 248 14.37 21.66 -31.85
C VAL A 248 13.54 20.64 -31.08
N ASP A 249 12.51 21.11 -30.38
CA ASP A 249 11.57 20.25 -29.64
C ASP A 249 10.88 19.26 -30.60
N PRO A 250 11.12 17.94 -30.48
CA PRO A 250 10.51 16.94 -31.35
C PRO A 250 9.03 16.69 -31.01
N THR A 251 8.50 17.24 -29.91
CA THR A 251 7.14 16.98 -29.41
C THR A 251 6.05 17.17 -30.47
N PRO A 252 6.02 18.26 -31.28
CA PRO A 252 4.97 18.44 -32.29
C PRO A 252 5.05 17.39 -33.41
N PHE A 253 6.26 17.02 -33.82
CA PHE A 253 6.49 15.99 -34.83
C PHE A 253 6.04 14.62 -34.34
N VAL A 254 6.44 14.25 -33.11
CA VAL A 254 6.02 13.00 -32.45
C VAL A 254 4.51 12.97 -32.26
N ALA A 255 3.90 14.08 -31.86
CA ALA A 255 2.45 14.15 -31.68
C ALA A 255 1.69 13.88 -32.98
N ILE A 256 2.06 14.56 -34.07
CA ILE A 256 1.38 14.41 -35.37
C ILE A 256 1.55 12.99 -35.91
N THR A 257 2.79 12.49 -35.93
CA THR A 257 3.10 11.14 -36.43
C THR A 257 2.42 10.06 -35.61
N TYR A 258 2.43 10.17 -34.28
CA TYR A 258 1.79 9.21 -33.39
C TYR A 258 0.26 9.20 -33.56
N ILE A 259 -0.39 10.37 -33.61
CA ILE A 259 -1.83 10.47 -33.82
C ILE A 259 -2.22 9.83 -35.16
N LEU A 260 -1.47 10.13 -36.23
CA LEU A 260 -1.75 9.64 -37.57
C LEU A 260 -1.53 8.13 -37.69
N LEU A 261 -0.38 7.63 -37.23
CA LEU A 261 -0.07 6.19 -37.27
C LEU A 261 -1.07 5.39 -36.44
N PHE A 262 -1.41 5.85 -35.23
CA PHE A 262 -2.43 5.20 -34.42
C PHE A 262 -3.79 5.20 -35.13
N GLY A 263 -4.16 6.34 -35.73
CA GLY A 263 -5.41 6.48 -36.46
C GLY A 263 -5.55 5.50 -37.61
N ILE A 264 -4.49 5.33 -38.42
CA ILE A 264 -4.45 4.39 -39.55
C ILE A 264 -4.39 2.94 -39.08
N MET A 265 -3.61 2.63 -38.04
CA MET A 265 -3.45 1.26 -37.56
C MET A 265 -4.71 0.72 -36.88
N PHE A 266 -5.46 1.57 -36.18
CA PHE A 266 -6.65 1.17 -35.45
C PHE A 266 -7.95 1.37 -36.25
N ALA A 267 -8.02 2.43 -37.08
CA ALA A 267 -8.99 2.67 -38.16
C ALA A 267 -10.42 2.11 -37.97
N ASP A 268 -11.06 2.37 -36.83
CA ASP A 268 -12.42 1.91 -36.53
C ASP A 268 -13.22 3.06 -35.89
N LEU A 269 -14.41 3.33 -36.43
CA LEU A 269 -15.29 4.38 -35.94
C LEU A 269 -15.77 4.11 -34.51
N GLY A 270 -16.27 2.90 -34.26
CA GLY A 270 -16.87 2.52 -32.99
C GLY A 270 -15.83 2.42 -31.89
N GLN A 271 -14.76 1.66 -32.15
CA GLN A 271 -13.69 1.48 -31.18
C GLN A 271 -12.90 2.78 -30.97
N GLY A 272 -12.67 3.59 -32.01
CA GLY A 272 -12.01 4.90 -31.89
C GLY A 272 -12.77 5.88 -30.98
N LEU A 273 -14.11 5.92 -31.09
CA LEU A 273 -14.95 6.70 -30.18
C LEU A 273 -14.89 6.18 -28.73
N VAL A 274 -14.91 4.86 -28.54
CA VAL A 274 -14.74 4.25 -27.20
C VAL A 274 -13.39 4.61 -26.59
N VAL A 275 -12.30 4.53 -27.36
CA VAL A 275 -10.95 4.91 -26.92
C VAL A 275 -10.88 6.38 -26.51
N SER A 276 -11.50 7.28 -27.30
CA SER A 276 -11.56 8.70 -26.97
C SER A 276 -12.35 8.95 -25.67
N LEU A 277 -13.50 8.28 -25.49
CA LEU A 277 -14.33 8.39 -24.30
C LEU A 277 -13.62 7.85 -23.04
N LEU A 278 -12.93 6.71 -23.16
CA LEU A 278 -12.10 6.15 -22.11
C LEU A 278 -10.94 7.09 -21.75
N GLY A 279 -10.27 7.68 -22.75
CA GLY A 279 -9.25 8.71 -22.54
C GLY A 279 -9.78 9.91 -21.76
N HIS A 280 -10.98 10.40 -22.12
CA HIS A 280 -11.65 11.49 -21.40
C HIS A 280 -11.96 11.11 -19.95
N TRP A 281 -12.50 9.92 -19.71
CA TRP A 281 -12.78 9.42 -18.36
C TRP A 281 -11.51 9.29 -17.51
N MET A 282 -10.45 8.72 -18.07
CA MET A 282 -9.14 8.61 -17.41
C MET A 282 -8.55 9.98 -17.05
N TRP A 283 -8.69 10.96 -17.94
CA TRP A 283 -8.22 12.31 -17.67
C TRP A 283 -9.04 13.00 -16.56
N LYS A 284 -10.38 12.96 -16.62
CA LYS A 284 -11.24 13.62 -15.63
C LYS A 284 -11.24 12.95 -14.27
N LYS A 285 -11.32 11.62 -14.20
CA LYS A 285 -11.47 10.90 -12.93
C LYS A 285 -10.14 10.49 -12.30
N LYS A 286 -9.19 10.03 -13.10
CA LYS A 286 -7.89 9.51 -12.59
C LYS A 286 -6.74 10.51 -12.74
N LYS A 287 -6.96 11.68 -13.37
CA LYS A 287 -5.93 12.71 -13.64
C LYS A 287 -4.66 12.14 -14.32
N MET A 288 -4.80 11.04 -15.06
CA MET A 288 -3.68 10.38 -15.73
C MET A 288 -3.24 11.17 -16.95
N LYS A 289 -1.93 11.40 -17.10
CA LYS A 289 -1.34 12.10 -18.26
C LYS A 289 -1.67 11.38 -19.59
N LEU A 290 -1.63 10.05 -19.58
CA LEU A 290 -1.92 9.19 -20.72
C LEU A 290 -3.34 9.40 -21.29
N GLY A 291 -4.33 9.67 -20.43
CA GLY A 291 -5.71 9.88 -20.88
C GLY A 291 -5.86 11.06 -21.85
N ARG A 292 -4.99 12.07 -21.76
CA ARG A 292 -4.99 13.20 -22.70
C ARG A 292 -4.44 12.86 -24.09
N ILE A 293 -3.64 11.81 -24.19
CA ILE A 293 -3.06 11.32 -25.46
C ILE A 293 -4.10 10.48 -26.21
N LEU A 294 -4.88 9.66 -25.49
CA LEU A 294 -5.89 8.78 -26.10
C LEU A 294 -7.03 9.54 -26.79
N ILE A 295 -7.37 10.75 -26.34
CA ILE A 295 -8.46 11.56 -26.92
C ILE A 295 -8.20 11.89 -28.40
N PRO A 296 -7.10 12.58 -28.78
CA PRO A 296 -6.82 12.87 -30.18
C PRO A 296 -6.56 11.61 -31.01
N CYS A 297 -5.95 10.57 -30.43
CA CYS A 297 -5.74 9.28 -31.10
C CYS A 297 -7.06 8.57 -31.44
N GLY A 298 -8.01 8.52 -30.50
CA GLY A 298 -9.33 7.93 -30.72
C GLY A 298 -10.18 8.72 -31.72
N ILE A 299 -10.11 10.05 -31.70
CA ILE A 299 -10.76 10.90 -32.72
C ILE A 299 -10.17 10.64 -34.10
N CYS A 300 -8.83 10.57 -34.22
CA CYS A 300 -8.18 10.30 -35.49
C CYS A 300 -8.52 8.90 -36.03
N SER A 301 -8.52 7.89 -35.16
CA SER A 301 -8.96 6.54 -35.54
C SER A 301 -10.42 6.50 -35.97
N ALA A 302 -11.30 7.25 -35.29
CA ALA A 302 -12.70 7.33 -35.70
C ALA A 302 -12.86 7.96 -37.09
N VAL A 303 -12.11 9.03 -37.39
CA VAL A 303 -12.08 9.65 -38.73
C VAL A 303 -11.59 8.65 -39.78
N PHE A 304 -10.47 7.97 -39.56
CA PHE A 304 -10.01 6.95 -40.52
C PHE A 304 -10.99 5.78 -40.63
N GLY A 305 -11.59 5.33 -39.54
CA GLY A 305 -12.63 4.31 -39.55
C GLY A 305 -13.85 4.69 -40.38
N THR A 306 -14.27 5.97 -40.38
CA THR A 306 -15.32 6.44 -41.31
C THR A 306 -14.89 6.36 -42.77
N VAL A 307 -13.64 6.68 -43.08
CA VAL A 307 -13.08 6.63 -44.45
C VAL A 307 -12.97 5.19 -44.96
N PHE A 308 -12.61 4.25 -44.08
CA PHE A 308 -12.51 2.82 -44.40
C PHE A 308 -13.86 2.08 -44.31
N GLY A 309 -14.92 2.73 -43.82
CA GLY A 309 -16.24 2.12 -43.66
C GLY A 309 -16.34 1.12 -42.50
N SER A 310 -15.37 1.11 -41.58
CA SER A 310 -15.26 0.16 -40.46
C SER A 310 -15.95 0.67 -39.20
N PHE A 311 -16.87 -0.13 -38.66
CA PHE A 311 -17.55 0.12 -37.39
C PHE A 311 -17.54 -1.15 -36.53
N PHE A 312 -16.85 -1.15 -35.39
CA PHE A 312 -16.72 -2.33 -34.51
C PHE A 312 -16.25 -3.60 -35.23
N GLY A 313 -15.35 -3.48 -36.21
CA GLY A 313 -14.84 -4.59 -37.00
C GLY A 313 -15.78 -5.08 -38.12
N PHE A 314 -16.90 -4.40 -38.35
CA PHE A 314 -17.74 -4.64 -39.54
C PHE A 314 -17.25 -3.76 -40.70
N GLU A 315 -16.56 -4.38 -41.67
CA GLU A 315 -15.87 -3.70 -42.78
C GLU A 315 -16.79 -3.09 -43.86
N HIS A 316 -18.12 -3.25 -43.75
CA HIS A 316 -19.11 -2.76 -44.74
C HIS A 316 -20.34 -2.09 -44.12
N ALA A 317 -20.33 -1.74 -42.83
CA ALA A 317 -21.51 -1.17 -42.16
C ALA A 317 -21.87 0.25 -42.65
N LEU A 318 -20.91 0.96 -43.27
CA LEU A 318 -21.07 2.32 -43.80
C LEU A 318 -21.14 2.38 -45.35
N ASP A 319 -21.15 1.24 -46.05
CA ASP A 319 -21.35 1.19 -47.51
C ASP A 319 -22.57 1.97 -48.04
N PRO A 320 -23.71 2.10 -47.30
CA PRO A 320 -24.85 2.90 -47.75
C PRO A 320 -24.58 4.41 -47.87
N LEU A 321 -23.46 4.92 -47.34
CA LEU A 321 -23.07 6.34 -47.42
C LEU A 321 -22.19 6.65 -48.65
N TYR A 322 -21.54 5.64 -49.22
CA TYR A 322 -20.62 5.78 -50.36
C TYR A 322 -21.26 5.37 -51.70
N ARG A 323 -22.41 4.70 -51.68
CA ARG A 323 -23.26 4.45 -52.87
C ARG A 323 -24.55 5.27 -52.77
N GLY A 324 -24.41 6.59 -52.89
CA GLY A 324 -25.49 7.53 -53.19
C GLY A 324 -25.51 7.88 -54.67
#